data_AF-A0A974YGI6-F1
#
_entry.id   AF-A0A974YGI6-F1
#
_cell.length_a   1.000
_cell.length_b   1.000
_cell.length_c   1.000
_cell.angle_alpha   90.00
_cell.angle_beta   90.00
_cell.angle_gamma   90.00
#
_symmetry.space_group_name_H-M   'P 1'
#
loop_
_entity.id
_entity.type
_entity.pdbx_description
1 polymer ?
#
loop_
_entity_poly.entity_id
_entity_poly.type
_entity_poly.pdbx_seq_one_letter_code
_entity_poly.pdbx_strand_id
1 'polypeptide(L)'
;MPMKLRRFISESLIRRLIPKAKTIMNAPWLGRDDCPVVADDIARARSTLLSVRAKIDSKGHNKVYAYGQALWHVGRLISCAHGVTEADALKARGMTADRMDLIYRDLFSSARRCRTFLQEGTQAFDMADNLATACSILKNLYRMRFHEMKASGSQQVKAGDLAERFMTLSQALCELGIAVPPADWEEKQRLAA
;
A
#
# COMPACT_ATOMS: atom_id res chain seq x y z
N MET A 1 -15.54 15.11 14.42
CA MET A 1 -15.79 14.15 13.30
C MET A 1 -17.21 13.60 13.41
N PRO A 2 -17.88 13.15 12.33
CA PRO A 2 -18.89 12.11 12.48
C PRO A 2 -18.16 10.79 12.80
N MET A 3 -18.39 10.28 14.00
CA MET A 3 -17.78 9.09 14.62
C MET A 3 -17.83 7.80 13.73
N LYS A 4 -18.68 7.79 12.70
CA LYS A 4 -18.97 6.65 11.82
C LYS A 4 -17.85 6.30 10.84
N LEU A 5 -17.12 7.27 10.26
CA LEU A 5 -16.10 7.00 9.24
C LEU A 5 -14.81 6.42 9.85
N ARG A 6 -14.42 6.90 11.05
CA ARG A 6 -13.28 6.38 11.82
C ARG A 6 -13.47 4.92 12.21
N ARG A 7 -14.65 4.59 12.75
CA ARG A 7 -15.02 3.22 13.09
C ARG A 7 -15.07 2.33 11.85
N PHE A 8 -15.60 2.82 10.73
CA PHE A 8 -15.70 2.03 9.51
C PHE A 8 -14.34 1.69 8.89
N ILE A 9 -13.41 2.64 8.80
CA ILE A 9 -12.08 2.39 8.24
C ILE A 9 -11.29 1.46 9.18
N SER A 10 -11.25 1.76 10.46
CA SER A 10 -10.53 0.95 11.45
C SER A 10 -11.13 -0.45 11.60
N GLU A 11 -12.44 -0.60 11.78
CA GLU A 11 -13.07 -1.91 11.93
C GLU A 11 -13.10 -2.71 10.61
N SER A 12 -13.22 -2.09 9.44
CA SER A 12 -13.23 -2.84 8.17
C SER A 12 -11.84 -3.24 7.68
N LEU A 13 -10.78 -2.50 8.06
CA LEU A 13 -9.40 -2.94 7.89
C LEU A 13 -9.11 -4.07 8.89
N ILE A 14 -9.34 -3.85 10.19
CA ILE A 14 -9.03 -4.84 11.24
C ILE A 14 -9.83 -6.15 11.08
N ARG A 15 -11.14 -6.11 10.80
CA ARG A 15 -11.98 -7.33 10.69
C ARG A 15 -11.66 -8.20 9.46
N ARG A 16 -10.93 -7.68 8.45
CA ARG A 16 -10.51 -8.45 7.26
C ARG A 16 -9.05 -8.88 7.31
N LEU A 17 -8.24 -8.13 8.05
CA LEU A 17 -6.85 -8.45 8.35
C LEU A 17 -6.71 -9.67 9.29
N ILE A 18 -7.80 -10.09 9.94
CA ILE A 18 -7.90 -11.39 10.62
C ILE A 18 -8.33 -12.44 9.58
N PRO A 19 -7.49 -13.41 9.22
CA PRO A 19 -7.80 -14.35 8.16
C PRO A 19 -8.96 -15.26 8.58
N LYS A 20 -10.07 -15.23 7.84
CA LYS A 20 -10.94 -16.39 7.76
C LYS A 20 -10.26 -17.39 6.84
N ALA A 21 -9.73 -18.46 7.42
CA ALA A 21 -9.19 -19.60 6.69
C ALA A 21 -10.20 -20.06 5.64
N LYS A 22 -9.93 -19.74 4.37
CA LYS A 22 -10.63 -20.33 3.24
C LYS A 22 -9.55 -20.83 2.30
N THR A 23 -9.41 -22.15 2.30
CA THR A 23 -8.62 -22.94 1.38
C THR A 23 -9.07 -22.60 -0.03
N ILE A 24 -8.29 -21.78 -0.75
CA ILE A 24 -8.48 -21.55 -2.18
C ILE A 24 -7.32 -22.22 -2.89
N MET A 25 -7.69 -23.31 -3.57
CA MET A 25 -6.92 -24.22 -4.43
C MET A 25 -5.58 -23.70 -4.96
N ASN A 26 -4.55 -24.49 -4.66
CA ASN A 26 -3.21 -24.46 -5.24
C ASN A 26 -3.26 -24.87 -6.72
N ALA A 27 -3.22 -23.92 -7.64
CA ALA A 27 -2.67 -24.20 -8.97
C ALA A 27 -1.14 -24.02 -8.90
N PRO A 28 -0.31 -24.95 -9.43
CA PRO A 28 1.14 -24.85 -9.29
C PRO A 28 1.67 -23.67 -10.12
N TRP A 29 2.19 -22.65 -9.44
CA TRP A 29 2.86 -21.49 -10.02
C TRP A 29 4.29 -21.80 -10.52
N LEU A 30 4.66 -23.07 -10.67
CA LEU A 30 6.04 -23.47 -10.96
C LEU A 30 6.31 -23.47 -12.47
N GLY A 31 7.27 -22.64 -12.90
CA GLY A 31 8.05 -22.87 -14.13
C GLY A 31 7.49 -22.35 -15.44
N ARG A 32 6.62 -21.34 -15.45
CA ARG A 32 6.22 -20.68 -16.71
C ARG A 32 7.00 -19.39 -16.89
N ASP A 33 8.05 -19.46 -17.70
CA ASP A 33 8.62 -18.27 -18.32
C ASP A 33 7.51 -17.55 -19.13
N ASP A 34 7.52 -16.22 -19.06
CA ASP A 34 6.60 -15.34 -19.79
C ASP A 34 5.10 -15.57 -19.51
N CYS A 35 4.73 -15.69 -18.23
CA CYS A 35 3.34 -15.68 -17.82
C CYS A 35 2.67 -14.32 -18.20
N PRO A 36 1.58 -14.30 -19.00
CA PRO A 36 0.93 -13.06 -19.41
C PRO A 36 0.41 -12.22 -18.23
N VAL A 37 -0.09 -12.88 -17.18
CA VAL A 37 -0.59 -12.21 -15.97
C VAL A 37 0.53 -11.47 -15.24
N VAL A 38 1.74 -12.05 -15.19
CA VAL A 38 2.91 -11.42 -14.57
C VAL A 38 3.36 -10.22 -15.41
N ALA A 39 3.38 -10.36 -16.74
CA ALA A 39 3.71 -9.25 -17.65
C ALA A 39 2.75 -8.07 -17.48
N ASP A 40 1.44 -8.33 -17.40
CA ASP A 40 0.42 -7.32 -17.17
C ASP A 40 0.56 -6.62 -15.82
N ASP A 41 0.84 -7.39 -14.76
CA ASP A 41 1.09 -6.83 -13.43
C ASP A 41 2.33 -5.94 -13.41
N ILE A 42 3.41 -6.36 -14.08
CA ILE A 42 4.64 -5.57 -14.25
C ILE A 42 4.34 -4.26 -15.00
N ALA A 43 3.56 -4.32 -16.09
CA ALA A 43 3.18 -3.14 -16.86
C ALA A 43 2.33 -2.16 -16.02
N ARG A 44 1.35 -2.68 -15.27
CA ARG A 44 0.53 -1.88 -14.34
C ARG A 44 1.36 -1.27 -13.22
N ALA A 45 2.32 -2.00 -12.67
CA ALA A 45 3.23 -1.52 -11.63
C ALA A 45 4.11 -0.37 -12.15
N ARG A 46 4.68 -0.52 -13.36
CA ARG A 46 5.44 0.55 -14.05
C ARG A 46 4.60 1.81 -14.24
N SER A 47 3.40 1.66 -14.79
CA SER A 47 2.47 2.78 -15.01
C SER A 47 2.10 3.47 -13.69
N THR A 48 1.84 2.68 -12.63
CA THR A 48 1.54 3.24 -11.31
C THR A 48 2.73 4.03 -10.76
N LEU A 49 3.96 3.52 -10.88
CA LEU A 49 5.15 4.21 -10.39
C LEU A 49 5.33 5.58 -11.08
N LEU A 50 5.17 5.63 -12.39
CA LEU A 50 5.23 6.88 -13.17
C LEU A 50 4.12 7.85 -12.76
N SER A 51 2.89 7.37 -12.60
CA SER A 51 1.75 8.18 -12.17
C SER A 51 1.96 8.76 -10.76
N VAL A 52 2.44 7.95 -9.82
CA VAL A 52 2.74 8.41 -8.45
C VAL A 52 3.86 9.44 -8.46
N ARG A 53 4.92 9.23 -9.25
CA ARG A 53 6.00 10.22 -9.38
C ARG A 53 5.48 11.54 -9.93
N ALA A 54 4.74 11.53 -11.04
CA ALA A 54 4.12 12.75 -11.58
C ALA A 54 3.19 13.43 -10.57
N LYS A 55 2.47 12.65 -9.76
CA LYS A 55 1.63 13.16 -8.67
C LYS A 55 2.45 13.78 -7.54
N ILE A 56 3.66 13.29 -7.25
CA ILE A 56 4.54 13.88 -6.23
C ILE A 56 5.13 15.18 -6.78
N ASP A 57 5.67 15.15 -8.00
CA ASP A 57 6.33 16.29 -8.65
C ASP A 57 5.37 17.48 -8.87
N SER A 58 4.08 17.20 -9.08
CA SER A 58 3.04 18.23 -9.29
C SER A 58 2.39 18.76 -8.00
N LYS A 59 2.74 18.22 -6.82
CA LYS A 59 2.11 18.60 -5.55
C LYS A 59 3.09 19.32 -4.64
N GLY A 60 2.58 20.28 -3.85
CA GLY A 60 3.39 20.99 -2.86
C GLY A 60 3.85 20.08 -1.72
N HIS A 61 4.91 20.50 -1.01
CA HIS A 61 5.56 19.71 0.05
C HIS A 61 4.59 19.15 1.09
N ASN A 62 3.60 19.93 1.53
CA ASN A 62 2.59 19.50 2.51
C ASN A 62 1.83 18.23 2.10
N LYS A 63 1.51 18.09 0.80
CA LYS A 63 0.79 16.93 0.29
C LYS A 63 1.70 15.71 0.21
N VAL A 64 2.97 15.90 -0.14
CA VAL A 64 3.98 14.84 -0.16
C VAL A 64 4.22 14.29 1.25
N TYR A 65 4.32 15.18 2.26
CA TYR A 65 4.38 14.78 3.67
C TYR A 65 3.16 13.96 4.10
N ALA A 66 1.97 14.38 3.68
CA ALA A 66 0.74 13.66 4.00
C ALA A 66 0.68 12.26 3.34
N TYR A 67 1.29 12.07 2.15
CA TYR A 67 1.47 10.73 1.58
C TYR A 67 2.41 9.87 2.43
N GLY A 68 3.49 10.45 2.95
CA GLY A 68 4.42 9.79 3.87
C GLY A 68 3.74 9.30 5.15
N GLN A 69 2.97 10.18 5.80
CA GLN A 69 2.20 9.82 6.99
C GLN A 69 1.16 8.72 6.71
N ALA A 70 0.48 8.79 5.56
CA ALA A 70 -0.46 7.74 5.15
C ALA A 70 0.24 6.41 4.88
N LEU A 71 1.43 6.41 4.27
CA LEU A 71 2.24 5.21 4.07
C LEU A 71 2.64 4.57 5.39
N TRP A 72 3.19 5.36 6.32
CA TRP A 72 3.55 4.87 7.64
C TRP A 72 2.34 4.30 8.38
N HIS A 73 1.19 4.99 8.33
CA HIS A 73 -0.05 4.50 8.92
C HIS A 73 -0.49 3.14 8.35
N VAL A 74 -0.48 2.97 7.02
CA VAL A 74 -0.82 1.70 6.38
C VAL A 74 0.22 0.62 6.73
N GLY A 75 1.50 0.95 6.75
CA GLY A 75 2.57 0.05 7.19
C GLY A 75 2.36 -0.47 8.61
N ARG A 76 1.97 0.41 9.55
CA ARG A 76 1.61 0.04 10.92
C ARG A 76 0.41 -0.90 10.97
N LEU A 77 -0.63 -0.64 10.17
CA LEU A 77 -1.79 -1.53 10.09
C LEU A 77 -1.41 -2.94 9.61
N ILE A 78 -0.54 -3.04 8.60
CA ILE A 78 -0.02 -4.33 8.11
C ILE A 78 0.81 -5.02 9.20
N SER A 79 1.71 -4.28 9.85
CA SER A 79 2.54 -4.77 10.97
C SER A 79 1.68 -5.39 12.07
N CYS A 80 0.68 -4.67 12.57
CA CYS A 80 -0.22 -5.17 13.60
C CYS A 80 -1.03 -6.39 13.14
N ALA A 81 -1.52 -6.39 11.91
CA ALA A 81 -2.34 -7.46 11.36
C ALA A 81 -1.57 -8.77 11.13
N HIS A 82 -0.31 -8.65 10.71
CA HIS A 82 0.49 -9.78 10.28
C HIS A 82 1.63 -10.09 11.26
N GLY A 83 1.75 -9.39 12.39
CA GLY A 83 2.79 -9.66 13.38
C GLY A 83 4.20 -9.60 12.78
N VAL A 84 4.44 -8.62 11.92
CA VAL A 84 5.75 -8.30 11.33
C VAL A 84 6.20 -6.94 11.81
N THR A 85 7.48 -6.62 11.72
CA THR A 85 7.94 -5.27 12.09
C THR A 85 7.36 -4.22 11.13
N GLU A 86 7.21 -2.97 11.56
CA GLU A 86 6.79 -1.89 10.66
C GLU A 86 7.75 -1.70 9.48
N ALA A 87 9.05 -1.88 9.73
CA ALA A 87 10.08 -1.83 8.70
C ALA A 87 9.88 -2.94 7.64
N ASP A 88 9.61 -4.17 8.08
CA ASP A 88 9.32 -5.29 7.17
C ASP A 88 8.00 -5.09 6.43
N ALA A 89 6.99 -4.52 7.09
CA ALA A 89 5.72 -4.18 6.47
C ALA A 89 5.86 -3.15 5.35
N LEU A 90 6.70 -2.12 5.54
CA LEU A 90 6.94 -1.09 4.53
C LEU A 90 7.86 -1.58 3.41
N LYS A 91 8.76 -2.53 3.68
CA LYS A 91 9.70 -3.09 2.69
C LYS A 91 9.17 -4.34 1.99
N ALA A 92 8.05 -4.89 2.46
CA ALA A 92 7.51 -6.19 2.07
C ALA A 92 8.56 -7.31 2.17
N ARG A 93 9.24 -7.40 3.33
CA ARG A 93 10.28 -8.40 3.64
C ARG A 93 9.84 -9.31 4.78
N GLY A 94 10.56 -10.42 4.98
CA GLY A 94 10.32 -11.34 6.11
C GLY A 94 8.98 -12.08 6.07
N MET A 95 8.36 -12.19 4.89
CA MET A 95 7.03 -12.79 4.71
C MET A 95 7.07 -13.87 3.64
N THR A 96 6.17 -14.87 3.78
CA THR A 96 5.97 -15.88 2.74
C THR A 96 5.20 -15.29 1.55
N ALA A 97 5.34 -15.90 0.38
CA ALA A 97 4.62 -15.46 -0.82
C ALA A 97 3.09 -15.43 -0.60
N ASP A 98 2.53 -16.43 0.07
CA ASP A 98 1.09 -16.48 0.35
C ASP A 98 0.64 -15.29 1.22
N ARG A 99 1.47 -14.92 2.19
CA ARG A 99 1.21 -13.77 3.05
C ARG A 99 1.30 -12.46 2.27
N MET A 100 2.25 -12.35 1.35
CA MET A 100 2.35 -11.19 0.46
C MET A 100 1.14 -11.05 -0.46
N ASP A 101 0.64 -12.16 -1.02
CA ASP A 101 -0.55 -12.14 -1.88
C ASP A 101 -1.81 -11.75 -1.10
N LEU A 102 -1.96 -12.21 0.14
CA LEU A 102 -3.04 -11.79 1.03
C LEU A 102 -3.01 -10.27 1.29
N ILE A 103 -1.85 -9.73 1.68
CA ILE A 103 -1.68 -8.29 1.93
C ILE A 103 -1.96 -7.49 0.65
N TYR A 104 -1.49 -7.96 -0.51
CA TYR A 104 -1.79 -7.33 -1.80
C TYR A 104 -3.30 -7.20 -2.04
N ARG A 105 -4.08 -8.27 -1.82
CA ARG A 105 -5.54 -8.27 -2.04
C ARG A 105 -6.25 -7.30 -1.09
N ASP A 106 -5.79 -7.22 0.16
CA ASP A 106 -6.34 -6.30 1.16
C ASP A 106 -6.03 -4.84 0.82
N LEU A 107 -4.80 -4.55 0.39
CA LEU A 107 -4.40 -3.21 -0.06
C LEU A 107 -5.13 -2.82 -1.35
N PHE A 108 -5.31 -3.74 -2.30
CA PHE A 108 -6.08 -3.50 -3.51
C PHE A 108 -7.53 -3.12 -3.19
N SER A 109 -8.17 -3.88 -2.30
CA SER A 109 -9.53 -3.62 -1.83
C SER A 109 -9.63 -2.29 -1.08
N SER A 110 -8.62 -1.96 -0.27
CA SER A 110 -8.57 -0.73 0.51
C SER A 110 -8.36 0.51 -0.37
N ALA A 111 -7.48 0.43 -1.37
CA ALA A 111 -7.30 1.47 -2.37
C ALA A 111 -8.61 1.74 -3.13
N ARG A 112 -9.32 0.69 -3.57
CA ARG A 112 -10.60 0.82 -4.27
C ARG A 112 -11.66 1.49 -3.38
N ARG A 113 -11.73 1.14 -2.09
CA ARG A 113 -12.64 1.78 -1.13
C ARG A 113 -12.29 3.24 -0.88
N CYS A 114 -11.02 3.58 -0.71
CA CYS A 114 -10.61 4.97 -0.54
C CYS A 114 -11.05 5.82 -1.74
N ARG A 115 -10.97 5.27 -2.96
CA ARG A 115 -11.42 5.97 -4.17
C ARG A 115 -12.91 6.30 -4.21
N THR A 116 -13.77 5.55 -3.50
CA THR A 116 -15.21 5.87 -3.45
C THR A 116 -15.52 7.14 -2.65
N PHE A 117 -14.54 7.63 -1.88
CA PHE A 117 -14.66 8.86 -1.09
C PHE A 117 -13.97 10.06 -1.76
N LEU A 118 -13.53 9.94 -3.01
CA LEU A 118 -12.89 11.01 -3.78
C LEU A 118 -13.93 11.92 -4.46
N GLN A 119 -14.95 12.35 -3.71
CA GLN A 119 -15.81 13.44 -4.16
C GLN A 119 -15.15 14.77 -3.76
N GLU A 120 -14.85 15.60 -4.76
CA GLU A 120 -14.29 16.94 -4.56
C GLU A 120 -15.20 17.77 -3.65
N GLY A 121 -14.60 18.55 -2.75
CA GLY A 121 -15.33 19.38 -1.77
C GLY A 121 -15.76 18.65 -0.48
N THR A 122 -15.49 17.34 -0.34
CA THR A 122 -15.76 16.63 0.92
C THR A 122 -14.60 16.74 1.91
N GLN A 123 -14.90 16.87 3.20
CA GLN A 123 -13.89 16.92 4.28
C GLN A 123 -12.97 15.68 4.33
N ALA A 124 -13.42 14.56 3.75
CA ALA A 124 -12.67 13.30 3.70
C ALA A 124 -11.77 13.16 2.45
N PHE A 125 -11.89 14.06 1.47
CA PHE A 125 -11.23 13.94 0.16
C PHE A 125 -9.72 13.76 0.30
N ASP A 126 -9.04 14.66 1.01
CA ASP A 126 -7.58 14.64 1.12
C ASP A 126 -7.06 13.39 1.83
N MET A 127 -7.74 12.97 2.89
CA MET A 127 -7.36 11.77 3.63
C MET A 127 -7.57 10.51 2.78
N ALA A 128 -8.69 10.42 2.08
CA ALA A 128 -8.98 9.32 1.18
C ALA A 128 -7.97 9.24 0.04
N ASP A 129 -7.58 10.38 -0.54
CA ASP A 129 -6.56 10.47 -1.57
C ASP A 129 -5.18 10.01 -1.08
N ASN A 130 -4.79 10.43 0.14
CA ASN A 130 -3.52 10.04 0.73
C ASN A 130 -3.47 8.53 1.00
N LEU A 131 -4.53 7.97 1.60
CA LEU A 131 -4.65 6.53 1.86
C LEU A 131 -4.73 5.70 0.57
N ALA A 132 -5.45 6.17 -0.45
CA ALA A 132 -5.51 5.51 -1.75
C ALA A 132 -4.14 5.46 -2.43
N THR A 133 -3.35 6.53 -2.28
CA THR A 133 -1.99 6.64 -2.80
C THR A 133 -1.06 5.68 -2.06
N ALA A 134 -1.07 5.71 -0.72
CA ALA A 134 -0.29 4.79 0.12
C ALA A 134 -0.61 3.31 -0.18
N CYS A 135 -1.89 2.96 -0.23
CA CYS A 135 -2.31 1.60 -0.59
C CYS A 135 -1.91 1.22 -2.02
N SER A 136 -1.89 2.18 -2.96
CA SER A 136 -1.46 1.92 -4.34
C SER A 136 0.04 1.68 -4.46
N ILE A 137 0.86 2.36 -3.66
CA ILE A 137 2.30 2.12 -3.59
C ILE A 137 2.54 0.73 -2.99
N LEU A 138 2.00 0.47 -1.80
CA LEU A 138 2.25 -0.78 -1.08
C LEU A 138 1.67 -1.99 -1.84
N LYS A 139 0.45 -1.92 -2.42
CA LYS A 139 -0.08 -3.08 -3.16
C LYS A 139 0.85 -3.49 -4.31
N ASN A 140 1.45 -2.53 -5.02
CA ASN A 140 2.36 -2.84 -6.12
C ASN A 140 3.69 -3.37 -5.60
N LEU A 141 4.23 -2.83 -4.50
CA LEU A 141 5.39 -3.39 -3.82
C LEU A 141 5.18 -4.88 -3.46
N TYR A 142 4.11 -5.18 -2.74
CA TYR A 142 3.79 -6.54 -2.32
C TYR A 142 3.57 -7.48 -3.50
N ARG A 143 2.89 -7.01 -4.56
CA ARG A 143 2.68 -7.82 -5.77
C ARG A 143 3.98 -8.10 -6.52
N MET A 144 4.87 -7.12 -6.61
CA MET A 144 6.17 -7.29 -7.26
C MET A 144 7.09 -8.22 -6.46
N ARG A 145 7.10 -8.15 -5.12
CA ARG A 145 7.82 -9.13 -4.28
C ARG A 145 7.26 -10.54 -4.41
N PHE A 146 5.93 -10.69 -4.45
CA PHE A 146 5.31 -11.98 -4.74
C PHE A 146 5.80 -12.55 -6.07
N HIS A 147 5.82 -11.73 -7.13
CA HIS A 147 6.30 -12.15 -8.44
C HIS A 147 7.80 -12.43 -8.49
N GLU A 148 8.62 -11.67 -7.77
CA GLU A 148 10.05 -11.95 -7.60
C GLU A 148 10.31 -13.33 -6.96
N MET A 149 9.40 -13.80 -6.10
CA MET A 149 9.49 -15.13 -5.47
C MET A 149 8.91 -16.27 -6.33
N LYS A 150 8.01 -15.98 -7.26
CA LYS A 150 7.18 -17.00 -7.94
C LYS A 150 7.38 -17.06 -9.46
N ALA A 151 7.71 -15.94 -10.10
CA ALA A 151 8.01 -15.90 -11.52
C ALA A 151 9.44 -16.43 -11.77
N SER A 152 9.73 -16.71 -13.03
CA SER A 152 11.04 -17.17 -13.49
C SER A 152 11.62 -16.25 -14.57
N GLY A 153 12.91 -16.43 -14.87
CA GLY A 153 13.59 -15.77 -15.97
C GLY A 153 13.52 -14.24 -15.92
N SER A 154 13.28 -13.62 -17.08
CA SER A 154 13.30 -12.16 -17.20
C SER A 154 12.20 -11.46 -16.39
N GLN A 155 11.08 -12.13 -16.13
CA GLN A 155 9.96 -11.56 -15.38
C GLN A 155 10.28 -11.47 -13.88
N GLN A 156 10.99 -12.46 -13.33
CA GLN A 156 11.47 -12.44 -11.95
C GLN A 156 12.35 -11.21 -11.70
N VAL A 157 13.34 -10.99 -12.56
CA VAL A 157 14.27 -9.85 -12.49
C VAL A 157 13.51 -8.52 -12.58
N LYS A 158 12.62 -8.38 -13.58
CA LYS A 158 11.81 -7.15 -13.76
C LYS A 158 10.91 -6.87 -12.56
N ALA A 159 10.35 -7.91 -11.94
CA ALA A 159 9.54 -7.78 -10.73
C ALA A 159 10.40 -7.32 -9.55
N GLY A 160 11.57 -7.92 -9.34
CA GLY A 160 12.53 -7.50 -8.32
C GLY A 160 12.95 -6.03 -8.46
N ASP A 161 13.32 -5.61 -9.68
CA ASP A 161 13.69 -4.21 -9.96
C ASP A 161 12.57 -3.21 -9.62
N LEU A 162 11.32 -3.57 -9.92
CA LEU A 162 10.18 -2.71 -9.58
C LEU A 162 9.88 -2.73 -8.09
N ALA A 163 10.02 -3.88 -7.43
CA ALA A 163 9.86 -3.98 -5.98
C ALA A 163 10.87 -3.07 -5.27
N GLU A 164 12.14 -3.07 -5.69
CA GLU A 164 13.17 -2.17 -5.15
C GLU A 164 12.80 -0.69 -5.37
N ARG A 165 12.34 -0.32 -6.56
CA ARG A 165 11.92 1.07 -6.84
C ARG A 165 10.73 1.51 -5.98
N PHE A 166 9.73 0.66 -5.79
CA PHE A 166 8.61 0.95 -4.90
C PHE A 166 9.05 1.01 -3.44
N MET A 167 9.98 0.15 -3.02
CA MET A 167 10.55 0.18 -1.68
C MET A 167 11.28 1.51 -1.44
N THR A 168 12.19 1.93 -2.32
CA THR A 168 12.89 3.21 -2.24
C THR A 168 11.92 4.39 -2.16
N LEU A 169 10.88 4.40 -3.01
CA LEU A 169 9.85 5.44 -2.98
C LEU A 169 9.10 5.45 -1.64
N SER A 170 8.68 4.27 -1.16
CA SER A 170 7.93 4.16 0.09
C SER A 170 8.76 4.63 1.28
N GLN A 171 10.05 4.30 1.31
CA GLN A 171 10.98 4.71 2.35
C GLN A 171 11.21 6.22 2.32
N ALA A 172 11.52 6.80 1.15
CA ALA A 172 11.73 8.23 1.01
C ALA A 172 10.49 9.04 1.44
N LEU A 173 9.29 8.59 1.06
CA LEU A 173 8.05 9.24 1.49
C LEU A 173 7.82 9.11 3.00
N CYS A 174 8.07 7.94 3.60
CA CYS A 174 7.96 7.76 5.04
C CYS A 174 8.95 8.64 5.80
N GLU A 175 10.21 8.73 5.37
CA GLU A 175 11.23 9.59 5.96
C GLU A 175 10.79 11.06 5.93
N LEU A 176 10.27 11.53 4.79
CA LEU A 176 9.66 12.86 4.67
C LEU A 176 8.49 13.02 5.65
N GLY A 177 7.57 12.05 5.69
CA GLY A 177 6.39 12.09 6.56
C GLY A 177 6.70 12.13 8.06
N ILE A 178 7.84 11.58 8.48
CA ILE A 178 8.34 11.58 9.87
C ILE A 178 9.08 12.90 10.19
N ALA A 179 9.73 13.52 9.20
CA ALA A 179 10.49 14.76 9.37
C ALA A 179 9.65 15.98 9.77
N VAL A 180 8.33 15.88 9.67
CA VAL A 180 7.40 16.88 10.18
C VAL A 180 6.90 16.39 11.54
N PRO A 181 7.05 17.18 12.63
CA PRO A 181 6.34 16.92 13.87
C PRO A 181 4.85 16.73 13.57
N PRO A 182 4.05 16.04 14.40
CA PRO A 182 2.59 16.02 14.23
C PRO A 182 1.96 17.41 14.52
N ALA A 183 2.51 18.50 13.98
CA ALA A 183 2.01 19.86 14.04
C ALA A 183 0.86 20.02 13.04
N ASP A 184 -0.25 19.35 13.33
CA ASP A 184 -1.63 19.68 12.95
C ASP A 184 -2.54 18.44 13.06
N TRP A 185 -1.98 17.24 12.87
CA TRP A 185 -2.76 16.01 12.79
C TRP A 185 -3.33 15.59 14.16
N GLU A 186 -2.50 15.60 15.21
CA GLU A 186 -2.96 15.24 16.56
C GLU A 186 -3.71 16.40 17.23
N GLU A 187 -3.30 17.65 17.00
CA GLU A 187 -3.99 18.84 17.53
C GLU A 187 -5.41 18.97 16.97
N LYS A 188 -5.60 18.77 15.65
CA LYS A 188 -6.94 18.72 15.03
C LYS A 188 -7.75 17.47 15.43
N GLN A 189 -7.09 16.38 15.85
CA GLN A 189 -7.79 15.22 16.43
C GLN A 189 -8.23 15.47 17.86
N ARG A 190 -7.41 16.18 18.67
CA ARG A 190 -7.68 16.53 20.06
C ARG A 190 -8.77 17.60 20.17
N LEU A 191 -8.76 18.61 19.29
CA LEU A 191 -9.76 19.68 19.24
C LEU A 191 -11.11 19.26 18.63
N ALA A 192 -11.21 18.06 18.07
CA ALA A 192 -12.43 17.54 17.43
C ALA A 192 -13.04 16.32 18.14
N ALA A 193 -12.53 15.98 19.33
CA ALA A 193 -13.04 14.98 20.27
C ALA A 193 -13.73 15.69 21.44
#